data_AF-A0A844IYU1-F1
#
_entry.id   AF-A0A844IYU1-F1
#
_cell.length_a   1.000
_cell.length_b   1.000
_cell.length_c   1.000
_cell.angle_alpha   90.00
_cell.angle_beta   90.00
_cell.angle_gamma   90.00
#
_symmetry.space_group_name_H-M   'P 1'
#
loop_
_entity.id
_entity.type
_entity.pdbx_description
1 polymer ?
#
loop_
_entity_poly.entity_id
_entity_poly.type
_entity_poly.pdbx_seq_one_letter_code
_entity_poly.pdbx_strand_id
1 'polypeptide(L)'
;GVSLNRELRLLLKEWNLGIGEKTAVEVAQKRLIQRLQLPESIALSALQEILKQDELYNVEEFISNRDLLKSLLSIVLLASDWEEIAVSAAESVQEQIIYQVGINQISA
;
A
#
# COMPACT_ATOMS: atom_id res chain seq x y z
N GLY A 1 -16.64 -4.18 -8.52
CA GLY A 1 -15.44 -3.32 -8.61
C GLY A 1 -14.43 -3.67 -7.55
N VAL A 2 -13.15 -3.75 -7.90
CA VAL A 2 -12.05 -3.86 -6.95
C VAL A 2 -11.44 -2.47 -6.80
N SER A 3 -11.18 -2.02 -5.56
CA SER A 3 -10.58 -0.70 -5.32
C SER A 3 -9.06 -0.80 -5.16
N LEU A 4 -8.34 0.29 -5.47
CA LEU A 4 -6.89 0.42 -5.25
C LEU A 4 -6.50 0.09 -3.80
N ASN A 5 -7.28 0.57 -2.83
CA ASN A 5 -7.03 0.25 -1.42
C ASN A 5 -7.18 -1.26 -1.13
N ARG A 6 -8.18 -1.93 -1.71
CA ARG A 6 -8.32 -3.38 -1.57
C ARG A 6 -7.13 -4.11 -2.18
N GLU A 7 -6.68 -3.70 -3.36
CA GLU A 7 -5.52 -4.30 -4.02
C GLU A 7 -4.24 -4.10 -3.21
N LEU A 8 -4.02 -2.90 -2.67
CA LEU A 8 -2.89 -2.56 -1.81
C LEU A 8 -2.83 -3.46 -0.58
N ARG A 9 -3.96 -3.67 0.10
CA ARG A 9 -4.03 -4.59 1.25
C ARG A 9 -3.71 -6.03 0.87
N LEU A 10 -4.15 -6.48 -0.32
CA LEU A 10 -3.85 -7.83 -0.79
C LEU A 10 -2.36 -8.01 -1.07
N LEU A 11 -1.71 -7.03 -1.72
CA LEU A 11 -0.26 -7.04 -1.95
C LEU A 11 0.52 -7.11 -0.62
N LEU A 12 0.17 -6.27 0.35
CA LEU A 12 0.86 -6.27 1.65
C LEU A 12 0.65 -7.58 2.43
N LYS A 13 -0.51 -8.20 2.27
CA LYS A 13 -0.77 -9.53 2.84
C LYS A 13 0.12 -10.61 2.22
N GLU A 14 0.43 -10.52 0.93
CA GLU A 14 1.34 -11.44 0.23
C GLU A 14 2.79 -11.33 0.75
N TRP A 15 3.17 -10.21 1.37
CA TRP A 15 4.50 -10.01 1.95
C TRP A 15 4.71 -10.76 3.28
N ASN A 16 3.64 -11.28 3.88
CA ASN A 16 3.69 -12.08 5.10
C ASN A 16 4.46 -11.39 6.25
N LEU A 17 4.12 -10.12 6.51
CA LEU A 17 4.82 -9.26 7.47
C LEU A 17 4.54 -9.59 8.95
N GLY A 18 3.69 -10.58 9.21
CA GLY A 18 3.29 -10.98 10.56
C GLY A 18 2.71 -9.80 11.33
N ILE A 19 3.25 -9.53 12.53
CA ILE A 19 2.79 -8.45 13.41
C ILE A 19 2.95 -7.05 12.79
N GLY A 20 3.89 -6.87 11.85
CA GLY A 20 4.10 -5.60 11.15
C GLY A 20 3.04 -5.29 10.08
N GLU A 21 2.17 -6.25 9.72
CA GLU A 21 1.19 -6.10 8.64
C GLU A 21 0.22 -4.93 8.89
N LYS A 22 -0.24 -4.76 10.13
CA LYS A 22 -1.17 -3.68 10.48
C LYS A 22 -0.54 -2.32 10.21
N THR A 23 0.68 -2.11 10.71
CA THR A 23 1.42 -0.86 10.54
C THR A 23 1.72 -0.58 9.07
N ALA A 24 2.12 -1.61 8.32
CA ALA A 24 2.34 -1.51 6.88
C ALA A 24 1.08 -1.03 6.14
N VAL A 25 -0.08 -1.62 6.44
CA VAL A 25 -1.36 -1.25 5.82
C VAL A 25 -1.75 0.19 6.16
N GLU A 26 -1.60 0.62 7.40
CA GLU A 26 -1.95 1.98 7.84
C GLU A 26 -1.08 3.04 7.13
N VAL A 27 0.24 2.83 7.09
CA VAL A 27 1.18 3.72 6.40
C VAL A 27 0.89 3.74 4.90
N ALA A 28 0.68 2.57 4.28
CA ALA A 28 0.43 2.48 2.85
C ALA A 28 -0.88 3.18 2.45
N GLN A 29 -1.94 3.04 3.24
CA GLN A 29 -3.21 3.73 3.00
C GLN A 29 -3.06 5.24 3.10
N LYS A 30 -2.31 5.72 4.11
CA LYS A 30 -2.03 7.14 4.28
C LYS A 30 -1.28 7.69 3.07
N ARG A 31 -0.24 7.00 2.60
CA ARG A 31 0.54 7.39 1.42
C ARG A 31 -0.30 7.37 0.15
N LEU A 32 -1.11 6.33 -0.04
CA LEU A 32 -2.02 6.24 -1.19
C LEU A 32 -2.97 7.43 -1.24
N ILE A 33 -3.61 7.80 -0.12
CA ILE A 33 -4.51 8.96 -0.07
C ILE A 33 -3.76 10.25 -0.39
N GLN A 34 -2.58 10.48 0.19
CA GLN A 34 -1.78 11.67 -0.07
C GLN A 34 -1.40 11.81 -1.55
N ARG A 35 -0.97 10.71 -2.18
CA ARG A 35 -0.61 10.67 -3.60
C ARG A 35 -1.81 10.88 -4.52
N LEU A 36 -2.98 10.36 -4.14
CA LEU A 36 -4.21 10.57 -4.92
C LEU A 36 -4.78 11.99 -4.78
N GLN A 37 -4.55 12.66 -3.64
CA GLN A 37 -4.97 14.05 -3.44
C GLN A 37 -4.11 15.06 -4.19
N LEU A 38 -2.81 14.76 -4.35
CA LEU A 38 -1.87 15.63 -5.06
C LEU A 38 -0.98 14.78 -5.99
N PRO A 39 -1.55 14.20 -7.07
CA PRO A 39 -0.81 13.34 -7.96
C PRO A 39 0.28 14.13 -8.69
N GLU A 40 1.46 13.55 -8.79
CA GLU A 40 2.54 14.13 -9.57
C GLU A 40 2.14 14.19 -11.05
N SER A 41 2.61 15.21 -11.77
CA SER A 41 2.26 15.40 -13.18
C SER A 41 2.59 14.18 -14.05
N ILE A 42 3.65 13.44 -13.72
CA ILE A 42 4.06 12.22 -14.42
C ILE A 42 3.07 11.09 -14.14
N ALA A 43 2.57 10.98 -12.90
CA ALA A 43 1.59 9.99 -12.52
C ALA A 43 0.26 10.20 -13.25
N LEU A 44 -0.17 11.46 -13.48
CA LEU A 44 -1.41 11.77 -14.19
C LEU A 44 -1.44 11.26 -15.63
N SER A 45 -0.38 11.46 -16.40
CA SER A 45 -0.31 10.97 -17.79
C SER A 45 -0.31 9.45 -17.85
N ALA A 46 0.45 8.79 -16.98
CA ALA A 46 0.50 7.33 -16.92
C ALA A 46 -0.84 6.73 -16.43
N LEU A 47 -1.50 7.37 -15.46
CA LEU A 47 -2.86 7.04 -15.01
C LEU A 47 -3.85 7.10 -16.18
N GLN A 48 -3.81 8.17 -16.99
CA GLN A 48 -4.71 8.30 -18.14
C GLN A 48 -4.50 7.21 -19.19
N GLU A 49 -3.25 6.84 -19.49
CA GLU A 49 -2.98 5.77 -20.45
C GLU A 49 -3.48 4.41 -19.97
N ILE A 50 -3.28 4.10 -18.69
CA ILE A 50 -3.71 2.84 -18.09
C ILE A 50 -5.23 2.77 -17.97
N LEU A 51 -5.89 3.84 -17.54
CA LEU A 51 -7.36 3.87 -17.44
C LEU A 51 -8.05 3.74 -18.81
N LYS A 52 -7.40 4.16 -19.90
CA LYS A 52 -7.91 3.94 -21.27
C LYS A 52 -7.92 2.46 -21.68
N GLN A 53 -7.10 1.61 -21.05
CA GLN A 53 -6.99 0.20 -21.41
C GLN A 53 -8.13 -0.66 -20.86
N ASP A 54 -8.90 -0.18 -19.88
CA ASP A 54 -9.88 -1.00 -19.13
C ASP A 54 -11.35 -0.65 -19.45
N GLU A 55 -11.62 -0.03 -20.62
CA GLU A 55 -12.95 0.42 -21.05
C GLU A 55 -13.71 1.34 -20.07
N LEU A 56 -13.06 1.77 -18.97
CA LEU A 56 -13.58 2.64 -17.92
C LEU A 56 -14.05 4.00 -18.44
N TYR A 57 -13.57 4.42 -19.60
CA TYR A 57 -14.01 5.64 -20.24
C TYR A 57 -15.44 5.58 -20.79
N ASN A 58 -16.00 4.38 -20.99
CA ASN A 58 -17.25 4.21 -21.74
C ASN A 58 -18.34 3.39 -21.05
N VAL A 59 -18.04 2.48 -20.09
CA VAL A 59 -19.06 1.54 -19.58
C VAL A 59 -18.96 1.23 -18.07
N GLU A 60 -17.76 1.03 -17.51
CA GLU A 60 -17.60 0.58 -16.12
C GLU A 60 -17.21 1.71 -15.16
N GLU A 61 -17.90 1.80 -14.02
CA GLU A 61 -17.59 2.74 -12.92
C GLU A 61 -16.39 2.26 -12.07
N PHE A 62 -15.99 1.00 -12.19
CA PHE A 62 -14.96 0.38 -11.35
C PHE A 62 -13.96 -0.43 -12.16
N ILE A 63 -12.70 -0.37 -11.71
CA ILE A 63 -11.63 -1.22 -12.24
C ILE A 63 -11.86 -2.66 -11.77
N SER A 64 -12.05 -3.56 -12.73
CA SER A 64 -12.26 -4.99 -12.47
C SER A 64 -10.96 -5.79 -12.62
N ASN A 65 -10.01 -5.27 -13.41
CA ASN A 65 -8.73 -5.90 -13.68
C ASN A 65 -7.71 -5.67 -12.54
N ARG A 66 -7.30 -6.76 -11.85
CA ARG A 66 -6.31 -6.68 -10.76
C ARG A 66 -4.92 -6.31 -11.23
N ASP A 67 -4.48 -6.75 -12.40
CA ASP A 67 -3.15 -6.42 -12.93
C ASP A 67 -3.06 -4.94 -13.29
N LEU A 68 -4.17 -4.35 -13.74
CA LEU A 68 -4.29 -2.92 -13.90
C LEU A 68 -4.18 -2.18 -12.56
N LEU A 69 -4.88 -2.64 -11.52
CA LEU A 69 -4.80 -2.06 -10.19
C LEU A 69 -3.38 -2.12 -9.60
N LYS A 70 -2.66 -3.23 -9.80
CA LYS A 70 -1.26 -3.35 -9.40
C LYS A 70 -0.37 -2.35 -10.15
N SER A 71 -0.59 -2.19 -11.45
CA SER A 71 0.14 -1.23 -12.29
C SER A 71 -0.15 0.22 -11.87
N LEU A 72 -1.40 0.53 -11.50
CA LEU A 72 -1.75 1.83 -10.96
C LEU A 72 -1.08 2.10 -9.61
N LEU A 73 -1.02 1.10 -8.72
CA LEU A 73 -0.33 1.25 -7.43
C LEU A 73 1.17 1.52 -7.60
N SER A 74 1.84 0.89 -8.58
CA SER A 74 3.27 1.14 -8.82
C SER A 74 3.58 2.52 -9.42
N ILE A 75 2.58 3.18 -10.00
CA ILE A 75 2.69 4.56 -10.52
C ILE A 75 2.32 5.59 -9.46
N VAL A 76 1.27 5.31 -8.68
CA VAL A 76 0.76 6.23 -7.66
C VAL A 76 1.68 6.27 -6.44
N LEU A 77 2.22 5.13 -6.01
CA LEU A 77 3.15 5.04 -4.90
C LEU A 77 4.59 5.05 -5.41
N LEU A 78 5.39 5.99 -4.90
CA LEU A 78 6.81 6.07 -5.24
C LEU A 78 7.62 5.01 -4.50
N ALA A 79 8.85 4.76 -4.97
CA ALA A 79 9.82 3.91 -4.29
C ALA A 79 10.02 4.30 -2.81
N SER A 80 10.05 5.60 -2.52
CA SER A 80 10.17 6.12 -1.14
C SER A 80 8.96 5.77 -0.27
N ASP A 81 7.76 5.68 -0.86
CA ASP A 81 6.56 5.30 -0.12
C ASP A 81 6.63 3.80 0.25
N TRP A 82 7.12 2.97 -0.67
CA TRP A 82 7.35 1.54 -0.40
C TRP A 82 8.43 1.30 0.65
N GLU A 83 9.50 2.08 0.62
CA GLU A 83 10.55 2.05 1.63
C GLU A 83 9.99 2.39 3.02
N GLU A 84 9.21 3.47 3.13
CA GLU A 84 8.60 3.86 4.41
C GLU A 84 7.63 2.79 4.94
N ILE A 85 6.82 2.18 4.08
CA ILE A 85 5.95 1.06 4.48
C ILE A 85 6.77 -0.09 5.07
N ALA A 86 7.89 -0.46 4.42
CA ALA A 86 8.75 -1.54 4.88
C ALA A 86 9.46 -1.19 6.21
N VAL A 87 9.99 0.03 6.32
CA VAL A 87 10.66 0.51 7.53
C VAL A 87 9.70 0.54 8.71
N SER A 88 8.51 1.16 8.55
CA SER A 88 7.54 1.22 9.64
C SER A 88 7.02 -0.16 10.07
N ALA A 89 6.89 -1.10 9.14
CA ALA A 89 6.56 -2.48 9.49
C ALA A 89 7.66 -3.14 10.34
N ALA A 90 8.93 -2.94 9.97
CA ALA A 90 10.07 -3.48 10.69
C ALA A 90 10.25 -2.84 12.08
N GLU A 91 10.08 -1.52 12.18
CA GLU A 91 10.11 -0.79 13.45
C GLU A 91 9.03 -1.31 14.41
N SER A 92 7.80 -1.52 13.91
CA SER A 92 6.71 -2.08 14.70
C SER A 92 7.02 -3.50 15.23
N VAL A 93 7.67 -4.33 14.42
CA VAL A 93 8.15 -5.66 14.85
C VAL A 93 9.21 -5.50 15.96
N GLN A 94 10.18 -4.61 15.77
CA GLN A 94 11.25 -4.35 16.73
C GLN A 94 10.70 -3.89 18.08
N GLU A 95 9.78 -2.93 18.08
CA GLU A 95 9.12 -2.41 19.28
C GLU A 95 8.42 -3.53 20.07
N GLN A 96 7.69 -4.42 19.37
CA GLN A 96 6.99 -5.52 20.03
C GLN A 96 7.95 -6.56 20.62
N ILE A 97 9.08 -6.83 19.96
CA ILE A 97 10.12 -7.72 20.50
C ILE A 97 10.72 -7.11 21.76
N ILE A 98 11.10 -5.83 21.73
CA ILE A 98 11.67 -5.12 22.88
C ILE A 98 10.68 -5.12 24.06
N TYR A 99 9.40 -4.83 23.79
CA TYR A 99 8.35 -4.87 24.79
C TYR A 99 8.20 -6.26 25.43
N GLN A 100 8.17 -7.32 24.63
CA GLN A 100 8.04 -8.68 25.13
C GLN A 100 9.25 -9.12 25.95
N VAL A 101 10.47 -8.76 25.54
CA VAL A 101 11.69 -9.03 26.30
C VAL A 101 11.67 -8.27 27.63
N GLY A 102 11.26 -7.00 27.63
CA GLY A 102 11.14 -6.20 28.84
C GLY A 102 10.16 -6.80 29.85
N ILE A 103 8.98 -7.25 29.39
CA ILE A 103 8.02 -7.97 30.25
C ILE A 103 8.65 -9.23 30.85
N ASN A 104 9.33 -10.03 30.02
CA ASN A 104 9.90 -11.30 30.46
C ASN A 104 11.05 -11.11 31.47
N GLN A 105 11.78 -10.00 31.39
CA GLN A 105 12.84 -9.66 32.35
C GLN A 105 12.32 -9.11 33.68
N ILE A 106 11.16 -8.44 33.69
CA ILE A 106 10.51 -7.95 34.92
C ILE A 106 9.77 -9.08 35.66
N SER A 107 9.39 -10.14 34.94
CA SER A 107 8.59 -11.25 35.49
C SER A 107 9.41 -12.46 35.97
N ALA A 108 10.75 -12.37 35.94
CA ALA A 108 11.70 -13.42 36.33
C ALA A 108 12.46 -13.03 37.61
#